data_AF-A0A5K1ECK7-F1
#
_entry.id   AF-A0A5K1ECK7-F1
#
_cell.length_a   1.000
_cell.length_b   1.000
_cell.length_c   1.000
_cell.angle_alpha   90.00
_cell.angle_beta   90.00
_cell.angle_gamma   90.00
#
_symmetry.space_group_name_H-M   'P 1'
#
loop_
_entity.id
_entity.type
_entity.pdbx_description
1 polymer ?
#
loop_
_entity_poly.entity_id
_entity_poly.type
_entity_poly.pdbx_seq_one_letter_code
_entity_poly.pdbx_strand_id
1 'polypeptide(L)' 'MAVPLYLLAPGMNVSRLCLGSMTFGEQNSLGESYRLLDAAFHAGINFIDSAE' A
#
# COMPACT_ATOMS: atom_id res chain seq x y z
N MET A 1 5.73 -2.18 -14.90
CA MET A 1 5.85 -0.71 -15.00
C MET A 1 5.72 -0.17 -13.59
N ALA A 2 6.73 0.54 -13.08
CA ALA A 2 6.71 1.01 -11.69
C ALA A 2 5.66 2.11 -11.50
N VAL A 3 4.98 2.13 -10.35
CA VAL A 3 4.01 3.19 -10.00
C VAL A 3 4.75 4.53 -9.88
N PRO A 4 4.28 5.62 -10.53
CA PRO A 4 4.92 6.93 -10.42
C PRO A 4 4.95 7.45 -8.98
N LEU A 5 5.98 8.23 -8.63
CA LEU A 5 6.12 8.87 -7.31
C LEU A 5 5.67 10.34 -7.34
N TYR A 6 5.16 10.81 -6.20
CA TYR A 6 4.72 12.18 -5.91
C TYR A 6 5.38 12.69 -4.63
N LEU A 7 5.76 13.97 -4.62
CA LEU A 7 6.28 14.63 -3.43
C LEU A 7 5.09 15.03 -2.53
N LEU A 8 4.86 14.30 -1.44
CA LEU A 8 3.78 14.59 -0.50
C LEU A 8 4.16 15.71 0.47
N ALA A 9 5.42 15.73 0.91
CA ALA A 9 6.01 16.79 1.73
C ALA A 9 7.51 16.90 1.41
N PRO A 10 8.22 17.97 1.84
CA PRO A 10 9.66 18.08 1.63
C PRO A 10 10.41 16.84 2.13
N GLY A 11 11.13 16.17 1.21
CA GLY A 11 11.86 14.94 1.51
C GLY A 11 11.02 13.65 1.58
N MET A 12 9.71 13.71 1.31
CA MET A 12 8.81 12.56 1.39
C MET A 12 8.14 12.25 0.05
N ASN A 13 8.61 11.19 -0.61
CA ASN A 13 8.05 10.70 -1.87
C ASN A 13 7.13 9.49 -1.63
N VAL A 14 5.91 9.58 -2.14
CA VAL A 14 4.91 8.51 -2.06
C VAL A 14 4.48 8.04 -3.45
N SER A 15 4.04 6.81 -3.58
CA SER A 15 3.46 6.28 -4.81
C SER A 15 2.14 7.00 -5.14
N ARG A 16 1.86 7.21 -6.44
CA ARG A 16 0.60 7.79 -6.93
C ARG A 16 -0.63 7.00 -6.47
N LEU A 17 -0.46 5.69 -6.30
CA LEU A 17 -1.47 4.79 -5.80
C LEU A 17 -1.17 4.47 -4.33
N CYS A 18 -2.24 4.29 -3.55
CA CYS A 18 -2.19 3.87 -2.16
C CYS A 18 -2.89 2.50 -2.00
N LEU A 19 -2.42 1.67 -1.08
CA LEU A 19 -3.12 0.44 -0.67
C LEU A 19 -3.95 0.71 0.58
N GLY A 20 -5.27 0.56 0.48
CA GLY A 20 -6.15 0.56 1.66
C GLY A 20 -6.19 -0.81 2.35
N SER A 21 -6.21 -0.82 3.68
CA SER A 21 -6.18 -2.04 4.52
C SER A 21 -7.52 -2.43 5.15
N MET A 22 -8.61 -1.72 4.85
CA MET A 22 -9.92 -1.88 5.51
C MET A 22 -10.53 -3.31 5.46
N THR A 23 -10.03 -4.18 4.57
CA THR A 23 -10.50 -5.57 4.46
C THR A 23 -9.66 -6.58 5.23
N PHE A 24 -8.54 -6.15 5.82
CA PHE A 24 -7.60 -7.06 6.46
C PHE A 24 -8.12 -7.52 7.83
N GLY A 25 -8.13 -8.82 8.07
CA GLY A 25 -8.64 -9.42 9.32
C GLY A 25 -10.16 -9.65 9.35
N GLU A 26 -10.92 -8.99 8.48
CA GLU A 26 -12.38 -9.10 8.37
C GLU A 26 -12.77 -9.95 7.13
N GLN A 27 -12.50 -9.44 5.93
CA GLN A 27 -12.77 -10.16 4.67
C GLN A 27 -11.54 -10.91 4.13
N ASN A 28 -10.34 -10.51 4.54
CA ASN A 28 -9.09 -11.20 4.19
C ASN A 28 -8.48 -11.84 5.44
N SER A 29 -8.10 -13.11 5.32
CA SER A 29 -7.25 -13.76 6.32
C SER A 29 -5.89 -13.05 6.43
N LEU A 30 -5.21 -13.25 7.56
CA LEU A 30 -3.86 -12.69 7.77
C LEU A 30 -2.90 -13.03 6.63
N GLY A 31 -2.93 -14.28 6.14
CA GLY A 31 -2.10 -14.71 5.01
C GLY A 31 -2.48 -14.06 3.67
N GLU A 32 -3.74 -13.72 3.45
CA GLU A 32 -4.18 -12.95 2.28
C GLU A 32 -3.73 -11.49 2.38
N SER A 33 -3.89 -10.88 3.55
CA SER A 33 -3.41 -9.52 3.82
C SER A 33 -1.91 -9.38 3.54
N TYR A 34 -1.09 -10.33 3.99
CA TYR A 34 0.35 -10.32 3.67
C TYR A 34 0.62 -10.45 2.17
N ARG A 35 -0.08 -11.34 1.46
CA ARG A 35 0.08 -11.46 0.00
C ARG A 35 -0.30 -10.17 -0.74
N LEU A 36 -1.31 -9.45 -0.26
CA LEU A 36 -1.71 -8.15 -0.82
C LEU A 36 -0.65 -7.07 -0.56
N LEU A 37 -0.06 -7.03 0.64
CA LEU A 37 1.06 -6.15 0.97
C LEU A 37 2.28 -6.44 0.08
N ASP A 38 2.65 -7.71 -0.08
CA ASP A 38 3.76 -8.13 -0.94
C ASP A 38 3.51 -7.74 -2.39
N ALA A 39 2.29 -7.94 -2.89
CA ALA A 39 1.92 -7.56 -4.26
C ALA A 39 2.03 -6.03 -4.47
N ALA A 40 1.55 -5.24 -3.52
CA ALA A 40 1.65 -3.77 -3.57
C ALA A 40 3.11 -3.31 -3.54
N PHE A 41 3.93 -3.88 -2.65
CA PHE A 41 5.35 -3.57 -2.55
C PHE A 41 6.09 -3.89 -3.86
N HIS A 42 5.88 -5.08 -4.44
CA HIS A 42 6.48 -5.46 -5.73
C HIS A 42 6.00 -4.60 -6.90
N ALA A 43 4.80 -4.02 -6.82
CA ALA A 43 4.31 -3.04 -7.80
C ALA A 43 4.95 -1.64 -7.63
N GLY A 44 5.68 -1.40 -6.54
CA GLY A 44 6.29 -0.11 -6.21
C GLY A 44 5.38 0.83 -5.43
N ILE A 45 4.36 0.31 -4.75
CA ILE A 45 3.52 1.08 -3.83
C ILE A 45 4.23 1.18 -2.48
N ASN A 46 4.39 2.40 -1.98
CA ASN A 46 4.97 2.69 -0.66
C ASN A 46 4.03 3.50 0.24
N PHE A 47 2.79 3.72 -0.20
CA PHE A 47 1.76 4.45 0.53
C PHE A 47 0.65 3.49 0.94
N ILE A 48 0.43 3.35 2.25
CA ILE A 48 -0.57 2.47 2.84
C ILE A 48 -1.53 3.31 3.67
N ASP A 49 -2.83 3.09 3.47
CA ASP A 49 -3.92 3.72 4.18
C ASP A 49 -4.57 2.71 5.13
N SER A 50 -4.69 3.08 6.40
CA SER A 50 -5.19 2.23 7.49
C SER A 50 -5.90 3.08 8.54
N ALA A 51 -6.78 2.44 9.32
CA ALA A 51 -7.48 3.05 10.44
C ALA A 51 -7.33 2.18 11.71
N GLU A 52 -7.48 2.79 12.89
CA GLU A 52 -7.54 2.11 14.20
C GLU A 52 -8.89 1.45 14.53
#